data_AF-A0A2D4JCI8-F1
#
_entry.id   AF-A0A2D4JCI8-F1
#
_cell.length_a   1.000
_cell.length_b   1.000
_cell.length_c   1.000
_cell.angle_alpha   90.00
_cell.angle_beta   90.00
_cell.angle_gamma   90.00
#
_symmetry.space_group_name_H-M   'P 1'
#
loop_
_entity.id
_entity.type
_entity.pdbx_description
1 polymer ?
#
loop_
_entity_poly.entity_id
_entity_poly.type
_entity_poly.pdbx_seq_one_letter_code
_entity_poly.pdbx_strand_id
1 'polypeptide(L)'
;DKSCSEQANTAGEDQHQPLFENPKQGKLRTKVENGEGTIPVESSDIVPTWDGIQHGERLRTMSCSDKILRWNVLGLQGALLSHFIHPVYLRSVTLGYLYSQGHLTRAICCRMSRDGNAFGERLPTPYLVNHPEVGRVSVYDSARQTGKTKESSINWCLPDGTSVEILDGTKGKVDGPKLDISRVSKQSLFQLFRMLCIKMAREDLKNFIVYSEAKESATDYQSAKQQFFGGLQEMGYGSWICKPQEEEAFVLPEPATPQFP
;
A
#
# COMPACT_ATOMS: atom_id res chain seq x y z
N ASP A 1 27.56 10.15 2.02
CA ASP A 1 26.77 11.20 2.67
C ASP A 1 26.28 12.24 1.69
N LYS A 2 24.96 12.31 1.50
CA LYS A 2 24.27 13.53 1.10
C LYS A 2 23.15 13.72 2.12
N SER A 3 23.49 14.24 3.30
CA SER A 3 22.47 14.81 4.17
C SER A 3 21.87 15.98 3.41
N CYS A 4 20.64 15.82 2.90
CA CYS A 4 19.88 16.96 2.39
C CYS A 4 19.62 17.90 3.57
N SER A 5 20.54 18.84 3.77
CA SER A 5 20.38 19.98 4.66
C SER A 5 19.44 20.98 3.98
N GLU A 6 18.16 20.61 3.83
CA GLU A 6 17.12 21.60 3.61
C GLU A 6 17.02 22.43 4.90
N GLN A 7 17.20 23.75 4.76
CA GLN A 7 16.90 24.72 5.80
C GLN A 7 15.41 24.59 6.16
N ALA A 8 15.08 24.75 7.44
CA ALA A 8 13.68 24.80 7.85
C ALA A 8 12.98 25.92 7.07
N ASN A 9 12.00 25.58 6.22
CA ASN A 9 11.33 26.53 5.36
C ASN A 9 10.69 27.64 6.21
N THR A 10 11.15 28.88 6.02
CA THR A 10 10.59 30.10 6.61
C THR A 10 9.52 30.75 5.73
N ALA A 11 8.88 29.99 4.84
CA ALA A 11 7.85 30.50 3.93
C ALA A 11 6.64 29.55 3.91
N GLY A 12 5.52 29.99 4.52
CA GLY A 12 4.18 29.38 4.47
C GLY A 12 4.12 27.90 4.86
N GLU A 13 3.73 27.59 6.09
CA GLU A 13 3.83 26.27 6.73
C GLU A 13 3.14 25.08 5.99
N ASP A 14 2.37 25.31 4.93
CA ASP A 14 1.51 24.27 4.33
C ASP A 14 1.71 24.01 2.82
N GLN A 15 2.63 24.67 2.11
CA GLN A 15 2.74 24.49 0.65
C GLN A 15 3.81 23.46 0.23
N HIS A 16 3.39 22.40 -0.48
CA HIS A 16 4.28 21.41 -1.07
C HIS A 16 5.11 22.01 -2.22
N GLN A 17 6.42 21.73 -2.24
CA GLN A 17 7.34 22.15 -3.30
C GLN A 17 8.00 20.93 -3.97
N PRO A 18 7.26 20.16 -4.80
CA PRO A 18 7.79 18.94 -5.41
C PRO A 18 8.89 19.25 -6.45
N LEU A 19 9.97 18.48 -6.45
CA LEU A 19 11.11 18.70 -7.36
C LEU A 19 10.98 17.88 -8.65
N PHE A 20 10.89 18.47 -9.84
CA PHE A 20 10.87 17.74 -11.11
C PHE A 20 12.03 18.19 -12.02
N GLU A 21 13.22 17.68 -11.76
CA GLU A 21 14.45 18.03 -12.47
C GLU A 21 14.60 17.27 -13.80
N ASN A 22 14.06 16.05 -13.89
CA ASN A 22 14.16 15.27 -15.12
C ASN A 22 12.98 14.28 -15.30
N PRO A 23 12.73 13.81 -16.55
CA PRO A 23 11.61 12.92 -16.86
C PRO A 23 11.69 11.52 -16.22
N LYS A 24 12.83 11.13 -15.63
CA LYS A 24 12.99 9.84 -14.95
C LYS A 24 12.48 9.87 -13.51
N GLN A 25 12.24 11.06 -12.95
CA GLN A 25 11.71 11.22 -11.60
C GLN A 25 10.20 10.92 -11.56
N GLY A 26 9.75 10.32 -10.46
CA GLY A 26 8.33 9.97 -10.26
C GLY A 26 7.87 8.70 -10.97
N LYS A 27 8.74 8.00 -11.73
CA LYS A 27 8.42 6.69 -12.31
C LYS A 27 8.11 5.66 -11.21
N LEU A 28 7.16 4.77 -11.49
CA LEU A 28 6.83 3.65 -10.63
C LEU A 28 8.03 2.71 -10.45
N ARG A 29 8.09 2.07 -9.28
CA ARG A 29 9.20 1.18 -8.91
C ARG A 29 8.69 -0.10 -8.27
N THR A 30 9.40 -1.19 -8.47
CA THR A 30 9.16 -2.46 -7.76
C THR A 30 10.34 -2.79 -6.85
N LYS A 31 10.06 -3.47 -5.74
CA LYS A 31 11.06 -4.03 -4.83
C LYS A 31 11.91 -5.07 -5.56
N VAL A 32 13.17 -5.15 -5.18
CA VAL A 32 14.05 -6.25 -5.58
C VAL A 32 13.74 -7.46 -4.72
N GLU A 33 13.52 -8.60 -5.35
CA GLU A 33 13.35 -9.87 -4.63
C GLU A 33 14.64 -10.20 -3.90
N ASN A 34 14.56 -10.61 -2.63
CA ASN A 34 15.70 -10.83 -1.74
C ASN A 34 16.61 -9.59 -1.56
N GLY A 35 16.05 -8.37 -1.73
CA GLY A 35 16.78 -7.12 -1.55
C GLY A 35 15.93 -6.01 -0.93
N GLU A 36 16.60 -5.00 -0.39
CA GLU A 36 15.96 -3.84 0.25
C GLU A 36 15.70 -2.68 -0.73
N GLY A 37 16.31 -2.76 -1.91
CA GLY A 37 16.24 -1.74 -2.95
C GLY A 37 14.98 -1.83 -3.82
N THR A 38 14.91 -0.91 -4.77
CA THR A 38 13.84 -0.87 -5.77
C THR A 38 14.43 -0.62 -7.15
N ILE A 39 13.76 -1.08 -8.20
CA ILE A 39 14.07 -0.80 -9.60
C ILE A 39 12.88 -0.12 -10.28
N PRO A 40 13.11 0.73 -11.31
CA PRO A 40 12.02 1.28 -12.13
C PRO A 40 11.18 0.16 -12.76
N VAL A 41 9.90 0.43 -12.98
CA VAL A 41 9.04 -0.39 -13.85
C VAL A 41 9.28 0.03 -15.30
N GLU A 42 9.60 -0.92 -16.15
CA GLU A 42 9.82 -0.72 -17.58
C GLU A 42 8.54 -1.00 -18.38
N SER A 43 8.38 -0.36 -19.54
CA SER A 43 7.19 -0.55 -20.39
C SER A 43 7.09 -1.97 -20.98
N SER A 44 8.21 -2.70 -21.03
CA SER A 44 8.29 -4.10 -21.45
C SER A 44 8.14 -5.10 -20.31
N ASP A 45 7.87 -4.65 -19.07
CA ASP A 45 7.70 -5.57 -17.94
C ASP A 45 6.49 -6.47 -18.18
N ILE A 46 6.75 -7.78 -18.22
CA ILE A 46 5.73 -8.82 -18.38
C ILE A 46 4.79 -8.78 -17.18
N VAL A 47 3.48 -8.83 -17.47
CA VAL A 47 2.44 -8.98 -16.46
C VAL A 47 2.71 -10.29 -15.72
N PRO A 48 2.96 -10.25 -14.39
CA PRO A 48 3.29 -11.48 -13.67
C PRO A 48 2.16 -12.49 -13.75
N THR A 49 2.47 -13.72 -14.11
CA THR A 49 1.52 -14.85 -14.07
C THR A 49 1.79 -15.73 -12.84
N TRP A 50 0.77 -16.46 -12.39
CA TRP A 50 0.90 -17.31 -11.22
C TRP A 50 1.92 -18.43 -11.45
N ASP A 51 1.78 -19.13 -12.58
CA ASP A 51 2.68 -20.20 -12.99
C ASP A 51 4.11 -19.70 -13.24
N GLY A 52 4.27 -18.53 -13.87
CA GLY A 52 5.59 -17.92 -14.11
C GLY A 52 6.34 -17.72 -12.79
N ILE A 53 5.68 -17.10 -11.80
CA ILE A 53 6.27 -16.89 -10.47
C ILE A 53 6.61 -18.23 -9.79
N GLN A 54 5.73 -19.23 -9.88
CA GLN A 54 5.99 -20.56 -9.31
C GLN A 54 7.21 -21.25 -9.95
N HIS A 55 7.47 -20.99 -11.24
CA HIS A 55 8.62 -21.54 -11.97
C HIS A 55 9.87 -20.65 -11.91
N GLY A 56 9.88 -19.62 -11.05
CA GLY A 56 11.06 -18.80 -10.76
C GLY A 56 11.13 -17.46 -11.50
N GLU A 57 10.04 -17.04 -12.17
CA GLU A 57 9.93 -15.63 -12.56
C GLU A 57 9.87 -14.74 -11.33
N ARG A 58 10.46 -13.55 -11.46
CA ARG A 58 10.66 -12.65 -10.34
C ARG A 58 9.34 -12.13 -9.77
N LEU A 59 9.20 -12.19 -8.45
CA LEU A 59 8.08 -11.56 -7.74
C LEU A 59 8.21 -10.03 -7.74
N ARG A 60 7.35 -9.35 -8.49
CA ARG A 60 7.31 -7.88 -8.54
C ARG A 60 6.31 -7.33 -7.54
N THR A 61 6.78 -6.56 -6.54
CA THR A 61 5.92 -5.84 -5.58
C THR A 61 6.21 -4.36 -5.63
N MET A 62 5.19 -3.52 -5.77
CA MET A 62 5.34 -2.06 -5.83
C MET A 62 6.09 -1.49 -4.60
N SER A 63 6.83 -0.41 -4.83
CA SER A 63 7.59 0.29 -3.78
C SER A 63 6.67 0.89 -2.71
N CYS A 64 7.23 1.15 -1.52
CA CYS A 64 6.46 1.75 -0.43
C CYS A 64 5.95 3.16 -0.78
N SER A 65 6.76 3.98 -1.47
CA SER A 65 6.34 5.30 -1.95
C SER A 65 5.17 5.23 -2.93
N ASP A 66 5.15 4.25 -3.83
CA ASP A 66 4.04 4.05 -4.77
C ASP A 66 2.77 3.53 -4.06
N LYS A 67 2.93 2.71 -3.02
CA LYS A 67 1.80 2.28 -2.17
C LYS A 67 1.19 3.44 -1.38
N ILE A 68 2.03 4.31 -0.81
CA ILE A 68 1.55 5.52 -0.12
C ILE A 68 0.88 6.47 -1.12
N LEU A 69 1.42 6.62 -2.33
CA LEU A 69 0.74 7.36 -3.40
C LEU A 69 -0.66 6.82 -3.65
N ARG A 70 -0.79 5.50 -3.79
CA ARG A 70 -2.09 4.85 -3.98
C ARG A 70 -3.03 5.13 -2.80
N TRP A 71 -2.54 5.13 -1.56
CA TRP A 71 -3.35 5.46 -0.39
C TRP A 71 -3.79 6.93 -0.38
N ASN A 72 -2.95 7.84 -0.87
CA ASN A 72 -3.30 9.24 -1.04
C ASN A 72 -4.32 9.49 -2.17
N VAL A 73 -4.74 8.47 -2.91
CA VAL A 73 -5.85 8.57 -3.88
C VAL A 73 -7.04 7.72 -3.44
N LEU A 74 -6.82 6.45 -3.11
CA LEU A 74 -7.87 5.48 -2.82
C LEU A 74 -8.22 5.35 -1.33
N GLY A 75 -7.48 6.03 -0.46
CA GLY A 75 -7.56 5.86 0.98
C GLY A 75 -6.87 4.58 1.49
N LEU A 76 -6.65 4.55 2.80
CA LEU A 76 -5.97 3.47 3.54
C LEU A 76 -6.85 2.22 3.71
N GLN A 77 -8.16 2.41 3.77
CA GLN A 77 -9.16 1.39 4.14
C GLN A 77 -9.24 0.23 3.13
N GLY A 78 -8.89 0.49 1.87
CA GLY A 78 -8.99 -0.49 0.79
C GLY A 78 -10.42 -0.83 0.39
N ALA A 79 -10.55 -1.76 -0.56
CA ALA A 79 -11.84 -2.09 -1.18
C ALA A 79 -12.88 -2.61 -0.18
N LEU A 80 -12.51 -3.59 0.66
CA LEU A 80 -13.47 -4.24 1.57
C LEU A 80 -14.07 -3.26 2.57
N LEU A 81 -13.27 -2.43 3.24
CA LEU A 81 -13.80 -1.48 4.22
C LEU A 81 -14.52 -0.30 3.57
N SER A 82 -14.27 0.01 2.29
CA SER A 82 -14.98 1.09 1.59
C SER A 82 -16.49 0.87 1.47
N HIS A 83 -16.96 -0.38 1.66
CA HIS A 83 -18.38 -0.71 1.78
C HIS A 83 -19.07 -0.13 3.02
N PHE A 84 -18.29 0.27 4.04
CA PHE A 84 -18.78 0.69 5.35
C PHE A 84 -18.39 2.12 5.70
N ILE A 85 -17.27 2.61 5.19
CA ILE A 85 -16.71 3.93 5.55
C ILE A 85 -16.22 4.69 4.32
N HIS A 86 -16.28 6.02 4.42
CA HIS A 86 -15.63 6.91 3.46
C HIS A 86 -14.09 6.69 3.45
N PRO A 87 -13.41 7.11 2.37
CA PRO A 87 -11.96 6.99 2.27
C PRO A 87 -11.23 7.66 3.44
N VAL A 88 -10.27 6.94 4.01
CA VAL A 88 -9.45 7.42 5.15
C VAL A 88 -8.06 7.77 4.65
N TYR A 89 -7.63 9.00 4.88
CA TYR A 89 -6.33 9.50 4.44
C TYR A 89 -5.41 9.82 5.62
N LEU A 90 -4.10 9.70 5.39
CA LEU A 90 -3.12 10.20 6.35
C LEU A 90 -3.18 11.73 6.33
N ARG A 91 -3.33 12.34 7.51
CA ARG A 91 -3.15 13.79 7.65
C ARG A 91 -1.69 14.19 7.47
N SER A 92 -0.76 13.39 7.98
CA SER A 92 0.67 13.71 7.98
C SER A 92 1.56 12.49 7.73
N VAL A 93 2.74 12.72 7.15
CA VAL A 93 3.82 11.74 7.00
C VAL A 93 5.12 12.31 7.57
N THR A 94 5.64 11.68 8.62
CA THR A 94 6.91 12.08 9.25
C THR A 94 8.00 11.06 8.94
N LEU A 95 9.15 11.53 8.46
CA LEU A 95 10.32 10.68 8.25
C LEU A 95 11.34 10.85 9.36
N GLY A 96 11.78 9.73 9.94
CA GLY A 96 12.90 9.72 10.89
C GLY A 96 14.25 10.05 10.24
N TYR A 97 14.43 9.67 8.97
CA TYR A 97 15.69 9.82 8.24
C TYR A 97 15.43 10.07 6.74
N LEU A 98 16.42 10.62 6.02
CA LEU A 98 16.39 10.91 4.57
C LEU A 98 15.21 11.80 4.12
N TYR A 99 14.85 12.79 4.94
CA TYR A 99 13.85 13.77 4.55
C TYR A 99 14.39 14.75 3.50
N SER A 100 13.62 14.93 2.43
CA SER A 100 13.66 16.09 1.54
C SER A 100 12.22 16.35 1.12
N GLN A 101 11.73 17.56 1.38
CA GLN A 101 10.32 17.91 1.17
C GLN A 101 9.95 17.62 -0.29
N GLY A 102 10.73 18.16 -1.24
CA GLY A 102 10.40 18.06 -2.65
C GLY A 102 10.54 16.66 -3.25
N HIS A 103 11.39 15.80 -2.69
CA HIS A 103 11.45 14.39 -3.08
C HIS A 103 10.27 13.59 -2.53
N LEU A 104 9.94 13.82 -1.26
CA LEU A 104 8.87 13.11 -0.55
C LEU A 104 7.51 13.46 -1.14
N THR A 105 7.15 14.74 -1.22
CA THR A 105 5.84 15.19 -1.72
C THR A 105 5.60 14.76 -3.16
N ARG A 106 6.62 14.88 -4.03
CA ARG A 106 6.57 14.30 -5.38
C ARG A 106 6.25 12.81 -5.37
N ALA A 107 6.94 12.03 -4.52
CA ALA A 107 6.82 10.58 -4.52
C ALA A 107 5.45 10.11 -4.02
N ILE A 108 4.88 10.78 -3.01
CA ILE A 108 3.69 10.29 -2.30
C ILE A 108 2.39 10.98 -2.70
N CYS A 109 2.40 12.14 -3.38
CA CYS A 109 1.16 12.81 -3.78
C CYS A 109 1.31 13.69 -5.04
N CYS A 110 2.19 14.68 -5.02
CA CYS A 110 2.18 15.79 -5.98
C CYS A 110 2.44 15.40 -7.44
N ARG A 111 3.03 14.24 -7.70
CA ARG A 111 3.16 13.76 -9.09
C ARG A 111 1.81 13.54 -9.77
N MET A 112 0.74 13.28 -9.01
CA MET A 112 -0.63 13.19 -9.55
C MET A 112 -1.32 14.55 -9.75
N SER A 113 -0.64 15.65 -9.43
CA SER A 113 -1.12 17.02 -9.61
C SER A 113 -0.11 17.90 -10.37
N ARG A 114 0.86 17.27 -11.05
CA ARG A 114 1.94 17.98 -11.75
C ARG A 114 1.41 18.94 -12.81
N ASP A 115 0.42 18.51 -13.57
CA ASP A 115 -0.18 19.26 -14.68
C ASP A 115 -1.50 19.93 -14.26
N GLY A 116 -1.63 20.27 -12.97
CA GLY A 116 -2.83 20.87 -12.38
C GLY A 116 -3.79 19.85 -11.76
N ASN A 117 -5.06 20.24 -11.61
CA ASN A 117 -6.08 19.46 -10.88
C ASN A 117 -6.89 18.49 -11.75
N ALA A 118 -6.61 18.41 -13.06
CA ALA A 118 -7.39 17.61 -14.01
C ALA A 118 -7.50 16.13 -13.61
N PHE A 119 -6.46 15.53 -13.04
CA PHE A 119 -6.57 14.16 -12.52
C PHE A 119 -7.53 14.07 -11.33
N GLY A 120 -7.44 14.99 -10.38
CA GLY A 120 -8.29 15.01 -9.19
C GLY A 120 -9.77 15.21 -9.53
N GLU A 121 -10.08 16.05 -10.52
CA GLU A 121 -11.45 16.31 -10.99
C GLU A 121 -12.11 15.09 -11.67
N ARG A 122 -11.31 14.12 -12.13
CA ARG A 122 -11.81 12.86 -12.71
C ARG A 122 -12.12 11.77 -11.67
N LEU A 123 -11.73 11.97 -10.41
CA LEU A 123 -11.99 10.98 -9.37
C LEU A 123 -13.47 10.98 -8.98
N PRO A 124 -14.08 9.80 -8.77
CA PRO A 124 -15.45 9.74 -8.29
C PRO A 124 -15.51 10.29 -6.85
N THR A 125 -16.58 11.01 -6.51
CA THR A 125 -16.83 11.39 -5.12
C THR A 125 -16.92 10.12 -4.26
N PRO A 126 -16.35 10.08 -3.04
CA PRO A 126 -15.64 11.14 -2.32
C PRO A 126 -14.10 11.06 -2.41
N TYR A 127 -13.55 10.38 -3.42
CA TYR A 127 -12.10 10.21 -3.58
C TYR A 127 -11.43 11.50 -4.04
N LEU A 128 -10.22 11.74 -3.54
CA LEU A 128 -9.42 12.93 -3.85
C LEU A 128 -7.93 12.58 -3.92
N VAL A 129 -7.11 13.52 -4.41
CA VAL A 129 -5.66 13.46 -4.24
C VAL A 129 -5.29 14.13 -2.93
N ASN A 130 -4.98 13.33 -1.92
CA ASN A 130 -4.56 13.79 -0.60
C ASN A 130 -3.11 14.29 -0.64
N HIS A 131 -2.90 15.49 -0.11
CA HIS A 131 -1.57 16.08 0.07
C HIS A 131 -1.29 16.21 1.56
N PRO A 132 -0.71 15.17 2.21
CA PRO A 132 -0.50 15.18 3.65
C PRO A 132 0.55 16.22 4.06
N GLU A 133 0.46 16.71 5.30
CA GLU A 133 1.55 17.45 5.94
C GLU A 133 2.81 16.55 5.95
N VAL A 134 3.98 17.07 5.56
CA VAL A 134 5.22 16.28 5.53
C VAL A 134 6.29 16.86 6.43
N GLY A 135 6.84 16.03 7.31
CA GLY A 135 7.79 16.48 8.32
C GLY A 135 8.96 15.52 8.53
N ARG A 136 9.88 15.96 9.39
CA ARG A 136 10.97 15.16 9.93
C ARG A 136 11.02 15.28 11.44
N VAL A 137 11.65 14.30 12.08
CA VAL A 137 11.97 14.38 13.51
C VAL A 137 13.03 15.45 13.78
N SER A 138 12.99 16.08 14.95
CA SER A 138 13.96 17.11 15.36
C SER A 138 15.34 16.54 15.66
N VAL A 139 15.39 15.33 16.22
CA VAL A 139 16.60 14.61 16.56
C VAL A 139 16.59 13.26 15.85
N TYR A 140 17.68 12.97 15.16
CA TYR A 140 17.96 11.66 14.59
C TYR A 140 19.39 11.27 14.97
N ASP A 141 19.51 10.28 15.86
CA ASP A 141 20.78 9.92 16.50
C ASP A 141 21.40 8.62 15.96
N SER A 142 20.81 8.00 14.93
CA SER A 142 21.36 6.77 14.36
C SER A 142 22.14 7.03 13.07
N ALA A 143 23.46 6.87 13.09
CA ALA A 143 24.24 6.77 11.87
C ALA A 143 23.64 5.69 10.94
N ARG A 144 23.75 5.87 9.62
CA ARG A 144 23.26 4.87 8.65
C ARG A 144 23.92 3.52 8.96
N GLN A 145 23.13 2.56 9.42
CA GLN A 145 23.60 1.19 9.61
C GLN A 145 23.66 0.50 8.24
N THR A 146 24.82 0.00 7.87
CA THR A 146 25.06 -0.71 6.60
C THR A 146 25.06 -2.24 6.76
N GLY A 147 24.69 -2.74 7.95
CA GLY A 147 24.52 -4.16 8.21
C GLY A 147 23.33 -4.74 7.46
N LYS A 148 23.29 -6.07 7.34
CA LYS A 148 22.12 -6.77 6.79
C LYS A 148 20.90 -6.52 7.67
N THR A 149 19.78 -6.10 7.08
CA THR A 149 18.51 -6.04 7.81
C THR A 149 18.06 -7.44 8.17
N LYS A 150 17.43 -7.59 9.34
CA LYS A 150 16.81 -8.86 9.71
C LYS A 150 15.60 -9.12 8.82
N GLU A 151 15.38 -10.38 8.48
CA GLU A 151 14.21 -10.82 7.70
C GLU A 151 12.92 -10.79 8.53
N SER A 152 13.00 -10.53 9.84
CA SER A 152 11.83 -10.47 10.71
C SER A 152 11.02 -9.18 10.53
N SER A 153 9.70 -9.30 10.51
CA SER A 153 8.76 -8.18 10.53
C SER A 153 7.88 -8.27 11.77
N ILE A 154 7.72 -7.17 12.51
CA ILE A 154 6.92 -7.13 13.74
C ILE A 154 5.70 -6.25 13.50
N ASN A 155 4.53 -6.70 13.96
CA ASN A 155 3.32 -5.89 13.95
C ASN A 155 2.59 -5.95 15.29
N TRP A 156 1.94 -4.83 15.65
CA TRP A 156 1.21 -4.62 16.89
C TRP A 156 0.08 -3.61 16.65
N CYS A 157 -1.07 -3.81 17.27
CA CYS A 157 -2.14 -2.83 17.37
C CYS A 157 -2.65 -2.72 18.81
N LEU A 158 -3.28 -1.58 19.16
CA LEU A 158 -3.68 -1.27 20.53
C LEU A 158 -4.45 -2.40 21.27
N PRO A 159 -5.41 -3.12 20.63
CA PRO A 159 -6.12 -4.22 21.27
C PRO A 159 -5.25 -5.42 21.67
N ASP A 160 -4.01 -5.51 21.19
CA ASP A 160 -3.11 -6.63 21.49
C ASP A 160 -2.48 -6.57 22.89
N GLY A 161 -2.66 -5.46 23.60
CA GLY A 161 -2.00 -5.22 24.88
C GLY A 161 -0.48 -5.28 24.73
N THR A 162 0.17 -6.23 25.40
CA THR A 162 1.63 -6.41 25.38
C THR A 162 2.11 -7.45 24.35
N SER A 163 1.19 -8.10 23.62
CA SER A 163 1.54 -9.17 22.68
C SER A 163 1.90 -8.61 21.30
N VAL A 164 3.02 -9.04 20.73
CA VAL A 164 3.43 -8.68 19.36
C VAL A 164 3.38 -9.90 18.45
N GLU A 165 3.04 -9.72 17.17
CA GLU A 165 3.17 -10.76 16.17
C GLU A 165 4.48 -10.56 15.40
N ILE A 166 5.34 -11.60 15.40
CA ILE A 166 6.60 -11.63 14.68
C ILE A 166 6.42 -12.54 13.45
N LEU A 167 6.80 -12.04 12.27
CA LEU A 167 6.71 -12.74 11.00
C LEU A 167 8.10 -13.02 10.43
N ASP A 168 8.25 -14.17 9.80
CA ASP A 168 9.33 -14.44 8.85
C ASP A 168 8.99 -13.69 7.54
N GLY A 169 9.74 -12.62 7.26
CA GLY A 169 9.50 -11.74 6.11
C GLY A 169 9.81 -12.38 4.76
N THR A 170 10.49 -13.52 4.71
CA THR A 170 10.71 -14.29 3.48
C THR A 170 9.51 -15.17 3.14
N LYS A 171 8.78 -15.65 4.18
CA LYS A 171 7.63 -16.56 4.04
C LYS A 171 6.29 -15.85 4.15
N GLY A 172 6.24 -14.68 4.79
CA GLY A 172 4.99 -13.98 5.10
C GLY A 172 4.11 -14.72 6.12
N LYS A 173 4.71 -15.53 6.98
CA LYS A 173 4.05 -16.37 8.01
C LYS A 173 4.56 -16.01 9.39
N VAL A 174 3.81 -16.38 10.43
CA VAL A 174 4.25 -16.22 11.82
C VAL A 174 5.56 -16.97 12.02
N ASP A 175 6.52 -16.28 12.61
CA ASP A 175 7.84 -16.84 12.89
C ASP A 175 7.71 -17.98 13.90
N GLY A 176 8.18 -19.17 13.54
CA GLY A 176 8.03 -20.38 14.34
C GLY A 176 7.84 -21.66 13.49
N PRO A 177 7.87 -22.83 14.15
CA PRO A 177 7.87 -24.12 13.46
C PRO A 177 6.53 -24.45 12.77
N LYS A 178 5.42 -23.86 13.23
CA LYS A 178 4.08 -24.12 12.68
C LYS A 178 3.76 -23.33 11.42
N LEU A 179 4.50 -22.24 11.15
CA LEU A 179 4.25 -21.32 10.03
C LEU A 179 2.78 -20.86 9.96
N ASP A 180 2.24 -20.46 11.11
CA ASP A 180 0.84 -20.04 11.25
C ASP A 180 0.52 -18.83 10.35
N ILE A 181 -0.76 -18.70 10.00
CA ILE A 181 -1.26 -17.58 9.18
C ILE A 181 -1.25 -16.31 10.02
N SER A 182 -0.59 -15.26 9.50
CA SER A 182 -0.58 -13.95 10.15
C SER A 182 -1.98 -13.34 10.23
N ARG A 183 -2.27 -12.67 11.34
CA ARG A 183 -3.52 -11.91 11.53
C ARG A 183 -3.73 -10.74 10.56
N VAL A 184 -2.66 -10.25 9.93
CA VAL A 184 -2.73 -9.21 8.87
C VAL A 184 -2.72 -9.80 7.46
N SER A 185 -2.84 -11.13 7.33
CA SER A 185 -2.99 -11.80 6.04
C SER A 185 -4.33 -11.46 5.38
N LYS A 186 -4.42 -11.65 4.06
CA LYS A 186 -5.69 -11.48 3.33
C LYS A 186 -6.80 -12.36 3.90
N GLN A 187 -6.47 -13.59 4.29
CA GLN A 187 -7.42 -14.53 4.85
C GLN A 187 -7.99 -14.02 6.17
N SER A 188 -7.14 -13.61 7.11
CA SER A 188 -7.58 -13.09 8.42
C SER A 188 -8.36 -11.78 8.28
N LEU A 189 -7.94 -10.87 7.41
CA LEU A 189 -8.67 -9.63 7.16
C LEU A 189 -10.03 -9.87 6.48
N PHE A 190 -10.12 -10.85 5.58
CA PHE A 190 -11.41 -11.22 4.97
C PHE A 190 -12.36 -11.88 5.97
N GLN A 191 -11.83 -12.66 6.91
CA GLN A 191 -12.63 -13.20 8.01
C GLN A 191 -13.20 -12.08 8.89
N LEU A 192 -12.39 -11.07 9.24
CA LEU A 192 -12.87 -9.88 9.96
C LEU A 192 -13.93 -9.11 9.16
N PHE A 193 -13.77 -8.97 7.85
CA PHE A 193 -14.79 -8.38 6.98
C PHE A 193 -16.12 -9.13 7.06
N ARG A 194 -16.12 -10.46 6.97
CA ARG A 194 -17.37 -11.25 7.11
C ARG A 194 -18.00 -11.11 8.50
N MET A 195 -17.20 -11.10 9.56
CA MET A 195 -17.69 -10.84 10.93
C MET A 195 -18.34 -9.46 11.02
N LEU A 196 -17.77 -8.45 10.38
CA LEU A 196 -18.35 -7.11 10.30
C LEU A 196 -19.66 -7.10 9.50
N CYS A 197 -19.74 -7.81 8.36
CA CYS A 197 -20.98 -7.94 7.60
C CYS A 197 -22.11 -8.54 8.44
N ILE A 198 -21.82 -9.59 9.23
CA ILE A 198 -22.79 -10.19 10.17
C ILE A 198 -23.21 -9.16 11.22
N LYS A 199 -22.25 -8.50 11.87
CA LYS A 199 -22.51 -7.52 12.93
C LYS A 199 -23.36 -6.34 12.46
N MET A 200 -23.15 -5.91 11.21
CA MET A 200 -23.84 -4.77 10.60
C MET A 200 -25.08 -5.19 9.79
N ALA A 201 -25.48 -6.46 9.82
CA ALA A 201 -26.61 -7.01 9.06
C ALA A 201 -26.55 -6.74 7.54
N ARG A 202 -25.35 -6.74 6.95
CA ARG A 202 -25.12 -6.58 5.50
C ARG A 202 -25.12 -7.93 4.79
N GLU A 203 -26.31 -8.51 4.62
CA GLU A 203 -26.49 -9.80 3.93
C GLU A 203 -26.02 -9.77 2.47
N ASP A 204 -26.18 -8.62 1.80
CA ASP A 204 -25.67 -8.37 0.43
C ASP A 204 -24.15 -8.58 0.32
N LEU A 205 -23.40 -8.20 1.36
CA LEU A 205 -21.94 -8.37 1.40
C LEU A 205 -21.50 -9.72 1.97
N LYS A 206 -22.25 -10.23 2.95
CA LYS A 206 -21.96 -11.49 3.64
C LYS A 206 -22.00 -12.69 2.69
N ASN A 207 -22.81 -12.60 1.63
CA ASN A 207 -23.00 -13.64 0.63
C ASN A 207 -21.82 -13.78 -0.34
N PHE A 208 -20.86 -12.84 -0.37
CA PHE A 208 -19.63 -13.03 -1.14
C PHE A 208 -18.77 -14.11 -0.49
N ILE A 209 -18.57 -15.21 -1.24
CA ILE A 209 -17.80 -16.38 -0.79
C ILE A 209 -16.32 -16.20 -1.16
N VAL A 210 -16.04 -15.66 -2.34
CA VAL A 210 -14.68 -15.45 -2.86
C VAL A 210 -14.18 -14.05 -2.50
N TYR A 211 -12.94 -13.96 -2.04
CA TYR A 211 -12.32 -12.69 -1.63
C TYR A 211 -12.27 -11.64 -2.74
N SER A 212 -11.95 -12.05 -3.98
CA SER A 212 -11.92 -11.16 -5.14
C SER A 212 -13.30 -10.54 -5.43
N GLU A 213 -14.37 -11.32 -5.39
CA GLU A 213 -15.74 -10.85 -5.65
C GLU A 213 -16.18 -9.78 -4.64
N ALA A 214 -15.90 -10.01 -3.35
CA ALA A 214 -16.18 -9.03 -2.29
C ALA A 214 -15.45 -7.70 -2.49
N LYS A 215 -14.25 -7.74 -3.10
CA LYS A 215 -13.50 -6.53 -3.45
C LYS A 215 -14.03 -5.87 -4.70
N GLU A 216 -14.36 -6.64 -5.73
CA GLU A 216 -14.85 -6.14 -7.02
C GLU A 216 -16.22 -5.47 -6.88
N SER A 217 -17.04 -5.91 -5.93
CA SER A 217 -18.33 -5.27 -5.63
C SER A 217 -18.23 -3.86 -5.04
N ALA A 218 -17.05 -3.42 -4.59
CA ALA A 218 -16.81 -2.04 -4.15
C ALA A 218 -16.62 -1.11 -5.37
N THR A 219 -17.68 -0.88 -6.13
CA THR A 219 -17.64 -0.25 -7.46
C THR A 219 -16.97 1.13 -7.47
N ASP A 220 -17.25 1.98 -6.48
CA ASP A 220 -16.67 3.33 -6.42
C ASP A 220 -15.17 3.28 -6.16
N TYR A 221 -14.73 2.37 -5.28
CA TYR A 221 -13.31 2.12 -5.03
C TYR A 221 -12.61 1.57 -6.29
N GLN A 222 -13.25 0.63 -7.00
CA GLN A 222 -12.67 0.07 -8.22
C GLN A 222 -12.61 1.11 -9.35
N SER A 223 -13.62 1.96 -9.47
CA SER A 223 -13.63 3.08 -10.42
C SER A 223 -12.49 4.05 -10.11
N ALA A 224 -12.34 4.50 -8.86
CA ALA A 224 -11.22 5.35 -8.46
C ALA A 224 -9.85 4.68 -8.70
N LYS A 225 -9.74 3.37 -8.46
CA LYS A 225 -8.52 2.58 -8.71
C LYS A 225 -8.19 2.52 -10.21
N GLN A 226 -9.19 2.36 -11.07
CA GLN A 226 -9.00 2.40 -12.52
C GLN A 226 -8.54 3.77 -12.99
N GLN A 227 -9.18 4.85 -12.50
CA GLN A 227 -8.74 6.23 -12.78
C GLN A 227 -7.29 6.44 -12.34
N PHE A 228 -6.92 5.99 -11.14
CA PHE A 228 -5.55 6.07 -10.62
C PHE A 228 -4.53 5.36 -11.52
N PHE A 229 -4.82 4.12 -11.96
CA PHE A 229 -3.92 3.36 -12.83
C PHE A 229 -3.83 3.95 -14.24
N GLY A 230 -4.93 4.47 -14.79
CA GLY A 230 -4.96 5.20 -16.05
C GLY A 230 -4.14 6.48 -15.96
N GLY A 231 -4.37 7.30 -14.94
CA GLY A 231 -3.66 8.55 -14.70
C GLY A 231 -2.13 8.36 -14.56
N LEU A 232 -1.68 7.30 -13.88
CA LEU A 232 -0.25 6.97 -13.82
C LEU A 232 0.37 6.73 -15.21
N GLN A 233 -0.35 6.08 -16.11
CA GLN A 233 0.12 5.81 -17.47
C GLN A 233 0.06 7.08 -18.34
N GLU A 234 -1.05 7.80 -18.30
CA GLU A 234 -1.26 9.06 -19.03
C GLU A 234 -0.19 10.11 -18.69
N MET A 235 0.14 10.24 -17.40
CA MET A 235 1.17 11.17 -16.91
C MET A 235 2.60 10.62 -17.09
N GLY A 236 2.74 9.45 -17.71
CA GLY A 236 4.02 8.85 -18.04
C GLY A 236 4.79 8.30 -16.84
N TYR A 237 4.15 7.96 -15.72
CA TYR A 237 4.83 7.33 -14.57
C TYR A 237 4.99 5.81 -14.69
N GLY A 238 4.34 5.21 -15.69
CA GLY A 238 4.42 3.77 -15.98
C GLY A 238 3.17 3.01 -15.52
N SER A 239 3.14 1.71 -15.77
CA SER A 239 1.99 0.84 -15.44
C SER A 239 2.13 0.23 -14.06
N TRP A 240 1.03 0.20 -13.31
CA TRP A 240 1.01 -0.44 -12.00
C TRP A 240 1.10 -1.96 -12.13
N ILE A 241 2.05 -2.59 -11.45
CA ILE A 241 2.20 -4.05 -11.47
C ILE A 241 1.25 -4.68 -10.44
N CYS A 242 0.23 -5.37 -10.95
CA CYS A 242 -0.70 -6.18 -10.16
C CYS A 242 -0.14 -7.58 -9.90
N LYS A 243 -0.68 -8.25 -8.88
CA LYS A 243 -0.46 -9.69 -8.66
C LYS A 243 -1.40 -10.49 -9.59
N PRO A 244 -1.07 -11.75 -9.90
CA PRO A 244 -1.99 -12.67 -10.57
C PRO A 244 -3.33 -12.74 -9.83
N GLN A 245 -4.43 -12.88 -10.56
CA GLN A 245 -5.79 -12.86 -9.98
C GLN A 245 -6.04 -14.07 -9.07
N GLU A 246 -5.37 -15.18 -9.33
CA GLU A 246 -5.39 -16.42 -8.56
C GLU A 246 -5.04 -16.18 -7.09
N GLU A 247 -4.22 -15.17 -6.80
CA GLU A 247 -3.84 -14.78 -5.43
C GLU A 247 -5.03 -14.27 -4.60
N GLU A 248 -6.09 -13.78 -5.27
CA GLU A 248 -7.30 -13.28 -4.64
C GLU A 248 -8.50 -14.22 -4.81
N ALA A 249 -8.35 -15.32 -5.56
CA ALA A 249 -9.38 -16.31 -5.86
C ALA A 249 -9.46 -17.41 -4.78
N PHE A 250 -9.61 -17.01 -3.52
CA PHE A 250 -9.74 -17.95 -2.40
C PHE A 250 -11.06 -17.74 -1.64
N VAL A 251 -11.49 -18.81 -0.97
CA VAL A 251 -12.63 -18.84 -0.05
C VAL A 251 -12.12 -19.06 1.38
N LEU A 252 -12.88 -18.61 2.37
CA LEU A 252 -12.56 -18.92 3.77
C LEU A 252 -12.93 -20.38 4.08
N PRO A 253 -12.17 -21.08 4.93
CA PRO A 253 -12.57 -22.37 5.46
C PRO A 253 -13.94 -22.27 6.13
N GLU A 254 -14.80 -23.27 5.97
CA GLU A 254 -16.03 -23.35 6.76
C GLU A 254 -15.69 -23.37 8.26
N PRO A 255 -16.50 -22.73 9.12
CA PRO A 255 -16.32 -22.87 10.56
C PRO A 255 -16.42 -24.36 10.87
N ALA A 256 -15.38 -24.93 11.50
CA ALA A 256 -15.41 -26.31 11.95
C ALA A 256 -16.68 -26.52 12.77
N THR A 257 -17.54 -27.43 12.31
CA THR A 257 -18.70 -27.88 13.08
C THR A 257 -18.17 -28.33 14.44
N PRO A 258 -18.64 -27.77 15.57
CA PRO A 258 -18.23 -28.30 16.86
C PRO A 258 -18.60 -29.79 16.88
N GLN A 259 -17.58 -30.64 16.95
CA GLN A 259 -17.78 -32.04 17.31
C GLN A 259 -18.23 -32.01 18.76
N PHE A 260 -19.56 -32.07 18.97
CA PHE A 260 -20.09 -32.37 20.28
C PHE A 260 -19.74 -33.84 20.59
N PRO A 261 -19.22 -34.13 21.80
CA PRO A 261 -19.07 -35.50 22.27
C PRO A 261 -20.42 -36.20 22.40
#